data_AF-A0A1F3CMH7-F1
#
_entry.id   AF-A0A1F3CMH7-F1
#
_cell.length_a   1.000
_cell.length_b   1.000
_cell.length_c   1.000
_cell.angle_alpha   90.00
_cell.angle_beta   90.00
_cell.angle_gamma   90.00
#
_symmetry.space_group_name_H-M   'P 1'
#
loop_
_entity.id
_entity.type
_entity.pdbx_description
1 polymer ?
#
loop_
_entity_poly.entity_id
_entity_poly.type
_entity_poly.pdbx_seq_one_letter_code
_entity_poly.pdbx_strand_id
1 'polypeptide(L)'
;MPKPRVEFFSADCRLCDGTLRLIREAAPAVEIEVHRASECRDGSCCELAARYGVRAVPSLVVDGRVVLVGLPGDQELSAVTALLRA
;
A
#
# COMPACT_ATOMS: atom_id res chain seq x y z
N MET A 1 -14.48 9.31 -13.90
CA MET A 1 -13.35 9.64 -13.01
C MET A 1 -12.20 8.69 -13.33
N PRO A 2 -10.94 9.12 -13.31
CA PRO A 2 -9.81 8.20 -13.49
C PRO A 2 -9.72 7.24 -12.29
N LYS A 3 -9.29 6.00 -12.55
CA LYS A 3 -9.02 4.99 -11.51
C LYS A 3 -7.88 5.51 -10.61
N PRO A 4 -7.99 5.43 -9.27
CA PRO A 4 -6.94 5.91 -8.39
C PRO A 4 -5.67 5.09 -8.57
N ARG A 5 -4.51 5.73 -8.46
CA ARG A 5 -3.23 5.03 -8.46
C ARG A 5 -2.97 4.48 -7.06
N VAL A 6 -2.87 3.17 -6.94
CA VAL A 6 -2.73 2.47 -5.66
C VAL A 6 -1.38 1.76 -5.62
N GLU A 7 -0.56 2.14 -4.64
CA GLU A 7 0.82 1.68 -4.49
C GLU A 7 1.03 1.13 -3.07
N PHE A 8 1.69 -0.02 -2.95
CA PHE A 8 1.95 -0.68 -1.67
C PHE A 8 3.45 -0.87 -1.46
N PHE A 9 3.96 -0.41 -0.34
CA PHE A 9 5.38 -0.50 0.02
C PHE A 9 5.61 -1.64 1.01
N SER A 10 6.53 -2.55 0.65
CA SER A 10 6.80 -3.79 1.38
C SER A 10 8.30 -3.96 1.65
N ALA A 11 8.65 -4.42 2.85
CA ALA A 11 10.00 -4.93 3.16
C ALA A 11 10.10 -6.47 3.08
N ASP A 12 9.22 -7.11 2.32
CA ASP A 12 9.22 -8.57 2.12
C ASP A 12 9.12 -9.36 3.44
N CYS A 13 8.26 -8.85 4.32
CA CYS A 13 8.04 -9.36 5.65
C CYS A 13 6.69 -10.08 5.75
N ARG A 14 6.55 -11.05 6.67
CA ARG A 14 5.28 -11.79 6.86
C ARG A 14 4.08 -10.88 7.16
N LEU A 15 4.29 -9.78 7.87
CA LEU A 15 3.24 -8.79 8.15
C LEU A 15 2.85 -7.99 6.89
N CYS A 16 3.82 -7.77 6.00
CA CYS A 16 3.64 -7.10 4.73
C CYS A 16 2.76 -7.95 3.81
N ASP A 17 3.09 -9.24 3.69
CA ASP A 17 2.30 -10.20 2.92
C ASP A 17 0.88 -10.37 3.48
N GLY A 18 0.77 -10.45 4.81
CA GLY A 18 -0.53 -10.53 5.48
C GLY A 18 -1.41 -9.31 5.20
N THR A 19 -0.83 -8.11 5.31
CA THR A 19 -1.55 -6.85 5.04
C THR A 19 -1.99 -6.76 3.58
N LEU A 20 -1.10 -7.07 2.64
CA LEU A 20 -1.43 -7.05 1.21
C LEU A 20 -2.55 -8.04 0.87
N ARG A 21 -2.53 -9.22 1.51
CA ARG A 21 -3.60 -10.23 1.34
C ARG A 21 -4.95 -9.69 1.83
N LEU A 22 -5.02 -9.11 3.02
CA LEU A 22 -6.25 -8.54 3.57
C LEU A 22 -6.85 -7.46 2.65
N ILE A 23 -6.01 -6.56 2.12
CA ILE A 23 -6.44 -5.50 1.21
C ILE A 23 -6.97 -6.09 -0.09
N ARG A 24 -6.28 -7.08 -0.68
CA ARG A 24 -6.73 -7.75 -1.92
C ARG A 24 -8.03 -8.52 -1.74
N GLU A 25 -8.21 -9.18 -0.60
CA GLU A 25 -9.46 -9.87 -0.27
C GLU A 25 -10.62 -8.87 -0.12
N ALA A 26 -10.38 -7.71 0.50
CA ALA A 26 -11.38 -6.66 0.69
C ALA A 26 -11.70 -5.85 -0.59
N ALA A 27 -10.72 -5.68 -1.48
CA ALA A 27 -10.81 -4.88 -2.69
C ALA A 27 -10.23 -5.60 -3.93
N PRO A 28 -10.84 -6.71 -4.38
CA PRO A 28 -10.26 -7.59 -5.41
C PRO A 28 -10.18 -6.96 -6.81
N ALA A 29 -10.98 -5.93 -7.08
CA ALA A 29 -11.00 -5.23 -8.37
C ALA A 29 -9.92 -4.13 -8.49
N VAL A 30 -9.20 -3.84 -7.40
CA VAL A 30 -8.20 -2.77 -7.34
C VAL A 30 -6.85 -3.32 -7.77
N GLU A 31 -6.25 -2.69 -8.76
CA GLU A 31 -4.88 -2.99 -9.15
C GLU A 31 -3.95 -2.27 -8.18
N ILE A 32 -3.09 -3.04 -7.51
CA ILE A 32 -2.14 -2.53 -6.53
C ILE A 32 -0.73 -2.76 -7.09
N GLU A 33 -0.03 -1.67 -7.36
CA GLU A 33 1.40 -1.68 -7.68
C GLU A 33 2.18 -1.99 -6.38
N VAL A 34 3.05 -3.00 -6.38
CA VAL A 34 3.75 -3.43 -5.17
C VAL A 34 5.23 -3.11 -5.31
N HIS A 35 5.73 -2.22 -4.45
CA HIS A 35 7.14 -1.87 -4.33
C HIS A 35 7.78 -2.73 -3.24
N ARG A 36 8.49 -3.79 -3.64
CA ARG A 36 9.21 -4.69 -2.72
C ARG A 36 10.64 -4.23 -2.50
N ALA A 37 11.10 -4.28 -1.26
CA ALA A 37 12.49 -3.98 -0.92
C ALA A 37 13.48 -4.86 -1.70
N SER A 38 13.17 -6.14 -1.94
CA SER A 38 14.00 -7.05 -2.75
C SER A 38 14.10 -6.68 -4.23
N GLU A 39 13.08 -6.00 -4.78
CA GLU A 39 13.04 -5.53 -6.18
C GLU A 39 13.69 -4.15 -6.32
N CYS A 40 13.77 -3.41 -5.21
CA CYS A 40 14.23 -2.03 -5.17
C CYS A 40 15.77 -1.89 -5.08
N ARG A 41 16.48 -2.20 -6.18
CA ARG A 41 17.96 -2.29 -6.18
C ARG A 41 18.69 -0.95 -6.33
N ASP A 42 18.09 0.01 -7.01
CA ASP A 42 18.69 1.33 -7.32
C ASP A 42 18.28 2.43 -6.33
N GLY A 43 17.43 2.10 -5.35
CA GLY A 43 16.91 3.05 -4.36
C GLY A 43 15.72 3.90 -4.84
N SER A 44 15.27 3.74 -6.09
CA SER A 44 14.17 4.55 -6.66
C SER A 44 12.86 4.46 -5.86
N CYS A 45 12.49 3.27 -5.37
CA CYS A 45 11.30 3.12 -4.53
C CYS A 45 11.50 3.68 -3.11
N CYS A 46 12.74 3.75 -2.59
CA CYS A 46 13.01 4.44 -1.33
C CYS A 46 12.84 5.96 -1.49
N GLU A 47 13.29 6.53 -2.61
CA GLU A 47 13.04 7.94 -2.92
C GLU A 47 11.55 8.22 -3.11
N LEU A 48 10.83 7.34 -3.81
CA LEU A 48 9.40 7.46 -4.02
C LEU A 48 8.63 7.40 -2.69
N ALA A 49 8.96 6.40 -1.85
CA ALA A 49 8.44 6.27 -0.50
C ALA A 49 8.67 7.55 0.33
N ALA A 50 9.88 8.10 0.29
CA ALA A 50 10.21 9.35 0.97
C ALA A 50 9.40 10.54 0.45
N ARG A 51 9.22 10.66 -0.88
CA ARG A 51 8.39 11.72 -1.49
C ARG A 51 6.94 11.65 -1.04
N TYR A 52 6.39 10.45 -0.87
CA TYR A 52 5.03 10.25 -0.36
C TYR A 52 4.93 10.37 1.18
N GLY A 53 6.05 10.46 1.90
CA GLY A 53 6.07 10.52 3.35
C GLY A 53 5.85 9.17 4.04
N VAL A 54 6.15 8.06 3.36
CA VAL A 54 6.14 6.71 3.95
C VAL A 54 7.27 6.62 4.99
N ARG A 55 6.89 6.33 6.24
CA ARG A 55 7.84 6.24 7.37
C ARG A 55 8.06 4.82 7.90
N ALA A 56 7.17 3.90 7.54
CA ALA A 56 7.23 2.51 7.95
C ALA A 56 6.57 1.63 6.87
N VAL A 57 6.84 0.34 6.91
CA VAL A 57 6.19 -0.66 6.05
C VAL A 57 5.59 -1.77 6.91
N PRO A 58 4.50 -2.43 6.46
CA PRO A 58 3.78 -2.17 5.21
C PRO A 58 3.07 -0.81 5.17
N SER A 59 2.98 -0.18 4.00
CA SER A 59 2.21 1.06 3.82
C SER A 59 1.46 1.06 2.50
N LEU A 60 0.25 1.62 2.49
CA LEU A 60 -0.56 1.82 1.29
C LEU A 60 -0.63 3.32 0.96
N VAL A 61 -0.41 3.63 -0.31
CA VAL A 61 -0.48 4.96 -0.88
C VAL A 61 -1.55 4.98 -1.96
N VAL A 62 -2.42 5.99 -1.92
CA VAL A 62 -3.46 6.24 -2.92
C VAL A 62 -3.28 7.64 -3.44
N ASP A 63 -3.07 7.79 -4.75
CA ASP A 63 -2.82 9.08 -5.43
C ASP A 63 -1.73 9.92 -4.72
N GLY A 64 -0.63 9.25 -4.34
CA GLY A 64 0.52 9.87 -3.68
C GLY A 64 0.30 10.23 -2.20
N ARG A 65 -0.83 9.86 -1.60
CA ARG A 65 -1.12 10.06 -0.17
C ARG A 65 -1.05 8.75 0.59
N VAL A 66 -0.35 8.71 1.71
CA VAL A 66 -0.34 7.56 2.62
C VAL A 66 -1.71 7.45 3.29
N VAL A 67 -2.38 6.30 3.11
CA VAL A 67 -3.72 6.03 3.67
C VAL A 67 -3.73 4.92 4.70
N LEU A 68 -2.65 4.13 4.76
CA LEU A 68 -2.46 3.06 5.73
C LEU A 68 -0.98 2.92 6.05
N VAL A 69 -0.66 2.73 7.33
CA VAL A 69 0.68 2.38 7.80
C VAL A 69 0.57 1.24 8.81
N GLY A 70 1.27 0.15 8.57
CA GLY A 70 1.26 -1.04 9.40
C GLY A 70 0.15 -2.04 9.06
N LEU A 71 -0.11 -2.93 10.02
CA LEU A 71 -1.17 -3.94 9.92
C LEU A 71 -2.52 -3.29 10.30
N PRO A 72 -3.51 -3.23 9.39
CA PRO A 72 -4.78 -2.61 9.69
C PRO A 72 -5.61 -3.44 10.67
N GLY A 73 -6.35 -2.76 11.54
CA GLY A 73 -7.53 -3.34 12.20
C GLY A 73 -8.77 -3.29 11.29
N ASP A 74 -9.87 -3.91 11.72
CA ASP A 74 -11.09 -4.05 10.90
C ASP A 74 -11.69 -2.70 10.43
N GLN A 75 -11.71 -1.71 11.32
CA GLN A 75 -12.25 -0.38 11.00
C GLN A 75 -11.38 0.35 9.96
N GLU A 76 -10.06 0.25 10.11
CA GLU A 76 -9.10 0.89 9.22
C GLU A 76 -9.13 0.22 7.84
N LEU A 77 -9.19 -1.12 7.80
CA LEU A 77 -9.36 -1.88 6.56
C LEU A 77 -10.66 -1.51 5.83
N SER A 78 -11.76 -1.32 6.57
CA SER A 78 -13.04 -0.90 5.99
C SER A 78 -12.96 0.50 5.39
N ALA A 79 -12.33 1.45 6.09
CA ALA A 79 -12.15 2.82 5.62
C ALA A 79 -11.28 2.89 4.36
N VAL A 80 -10.15 2.17 4.35
CA VAL A 80 -9.28 2.06 3.18
C VAL A 80 -10.03 1.43 2.00
N THR A 81 -10.78 0.36 2.22
CA THR A 81 -11.55 -0.31 1.16
C THR A 81 -12.61 0.60 0.55
N ALA A 82 -13.28 1.43 1.36
CA ALA A 82 -14.23 2.40 0.86
C ALA A 82 -13.55 3.46 -0.04
N LEU A 83 -12.35 3.92 0.35
CA LEU A 83 -11.56 4.85 -0.45
C LEU A 83 -11.14 4.26 -1.80
N LEU A 84 -10.74 2.99 -1.84
CA LEU A 84 -10.27 2.33 -3.06
C LEU A 84 -11.38 2.06 -4.08
N ARG A 85 -12.66 2.15 -3.68
CA ARG A 85 -13.83 1.93 -4.53
C ARG A 85 -14.47 3.23 -5.07
N ALA A 86 -14.03 4.38 -4.56
CA ALA A 86 -14.53 5.70 -4.95
C ALA A 86 -13.91 6.18 -6.28
#